data_AF-A0A661JEM0-F1
#
_entry.id   AF-A0A661JEM0-F1
#
_cell.length_a   1.000
_cell.length_b   1.000
_cell.length_c   1.000
_cell.angle_alpha   90.00
_cell.angle_beta   90.00
_cell.angle_gamma   90.00
#
_symmetry.space_group_name_H-M   'P 1'
#
loop_
_entity.id
_entity.type
_entity.pdbx_description
1 polymer ?
#
loop_
_entity_poly.entity_id
_entity_poly.type
_entity_poly.pdbx_seq_one_letter_code
_entity_poly.pdbx_strand_id
1 'polypeptide(L)'
;LAQQVIIAGDAEVIVAGGMENMTRAPYYLERAREGYRLWDGKLVDGMVHDGLWDVVNDFHMGYTAELVADKFGVSREDMDLFAFHSNRKAMEAIRNGTFKEEILPLEIPQKKGEVKVFDTDEGPREPDMAALAKLPPVFKEGGRVTAGNSSKISDGASAVVVMSRRKAEELGVEPMAKIVAQASAGVPLEDVLVAPIKAIPRVLDKAGLRKEDIDLYEINEAFAASTVAIIRELGLDEERVNIHGGAVALGHPIGASGARVLTTLLYAMKREGCKRGLAALCLGGAEAVAMIVEM
;
A
#
# COMPACT_ATOMS: atom_id res chain seq x y z
N LEU A 1 -10.90 -10.33 7.53
CA LEU A 1 -10.85 -11.24 8.70
C LEU A 1 -11.59 -10.69 9.91
N ALA A 2 -11.14 -9.64 10.59
CA ALA A 2 -11.80 -9.13 11.81
C ALA A 2 -13.32 -8.90 11.67
N GLN A 3 -13.75 -8.24 10.59
CA GLN A 3 -15.17 -8.06 10.28
C GLN A 3 -15.94 -9.39 10.19
N GLN A 4 -15.36 -10.42 9.57
CA GLN A 4 -16.02 -11.72 9.38
C GLN A 4 -16.20 -12.45 10.71
N VAL A 5 -15.19 -12.43 11.58
CA VAL A 5 -15.26 -13.03 12.92
C VAL A 5 -16.33 -12.34 13.77
N ILE A 6 -16.41 -11.01 13.70
CA ILE A 6 -17.43 -10.23 14.42
C ILE A 6 -18.84 -10.53 13.87
N ILE A 7 -19.00 -10.61 12.55
CA ILE A 7 -20.28 -10.98 11.92
C ILE A 7 -20.69 -12.40 12.28
N ALA A 8 -19.74 -13.34 12.39
CA ALA A 8 -20.00 -14.71 12.81
C ALA A 8 -20.45 -14.82 14.28
N GLY A 9 -20.24 -13.77 15.09
CA GLY A 9 -20.60 -13.73 16.51
C GLY A 9 -19.53 -14.29 17.44
N ASP A 10 -18.35 -14.61 16.93
CA ASP A 10 -17.26 -15.23 17.70
C ASP A 10 -16.42 -14.21 18.48
N ALA A 11 -16.53 -12.93 18.15
CA ALA A 11 -15.88 -11.83 18.86
C ALA A 11 -16.68 -10.53 18.72
N GLU A 12 -16.45 -9.58 19.64
CA GLU A 12 -17.10 -8.27 19.59
C GLU A 12 -16.13 -7.11 19.42
N VAL A 13 -14.85 -7.32 19.72
CA VAL A 13 -13.77 -6.32 19.65
C VAL A 13 -12.51 -7.04 19.19
N ILE A 14 -11.90 -6.56 18.10
CA ILE A 14 -10.67 -7.11 17.53
C ILE A 14 -9.74 -5.97 17.16
N VAL A 15 -8.47 -6.06 17.57
CA VAL A 15 -7.39 -5.24 16.98
C VAL A 15 -6.94 -5.92 15.69
N ALA A 16 -6.95 -5.18 14.59
CA ALA A 16 -6.49 -5.65 13.29
C ALA A 16 -5.52 -4.64 12.70
N GLY A 17 -4.57 -5.10 11.88
CA GLY A 17 -3.56 -4.23 11.32
C GLY A 17 -2.44 -5.02 10.68
N GLY A 18 -1.29 -4.38 10.59
CA GLY A 18 -0.09 -4.98 10.08
C GLY A 18 1.16 -4.19 10.45
N MET A 19 2.30 -4.84 10.39
CA MET A 19 3.60 -4.27 10.68
C MET A 19 4.64 -4.88 9.75
N GLU A 20 5.66 -4.10 9.41
CA GLU A 20 6.81 -4.59 8.66
C GLU A 20 8.07 -3.84 9.11
N ASN A 21 9.19 -4.56 9.16
CA ASN A 21 10.51 -3.94 9.24
C ASN A 21 11.41 -4.58 8.20
N MET A 22 11.34 -4.05 6.98
CA MET A 22 12.11 -4.53 5.84
C MET A 22 13.60 -4.29 6.03
N THR A 23 13.98 -3.20 6.71
CA THR A 23 15.39 -2.90 7.05
C THR A 23 16.06 -4.04 7.84
N ARG A 24 15.28 -4.78 8.63
CA ARG A 24 15.78 -5.87 9.50
C ARG A 24 15.52 -7.27 8.94
N ALA A 25 15.11 -7.40 7.68
CA ALA A 25 14.96 -8.69 7.04
C ALA A 25 16.32 -9.45 7.03
N PRO A 26 16.34 -10.73 7.42
CA PRO A 26 17.57 -11.51 7.45
C PRO A 26 17.99 -11.99 6.06
N TYR A 27 19.25 -12.41 5.95
CA TYR A 27 19.71 -13.25 4.84
C TYR A 27 19.65 -14.74 5.22
N TYR A 28 19.40 -15.60 4.23
CA TYR A 28 19.30 -17.05 4.40
C TYR A 28 20.51 -17.79 3.79
N LEU A 29 20.85 -18.91 4.42
CA LEU A 29 21.73 -19.96 3.89
C LEU A 29 20.97 -21.29 3.92
N GLU A 30 20.21 -21.56 2.86
CA GLU A 30 19.22 -22.64 2.82
C GLU A 30 19.78 -24.02 3.16
N ARG A 31 21.02 -24.30 2.72
CA ARG A 31 21.65 -25.60 2.91
C ARG A 31 22.54 -25.66 4.15
N ALA A 32 22.64 -24.60 4.95
CA ALA A 32 23.48 -24.57 6.14
C ALA A 32 23.08 -25.62 7.18
N ARG A 33 21.79 -26.00 7.23
CA ARG A 33 21.28 -27.02 8.14
C ARG A 33 21.82 -28.42 7.83
N GLU A 34 21.91 -28.77 6.55
CA GLU A 34 22.34 -30.11 6.09
C GLU A 34 23.85 -30.15 5.74
N GLY A 35 24.45 -28.98 5.54
CA GLY A 35 25.84 -28.81 5.14
C GLY A 35 26.01 -28.70 3.62
N TYR A 36 26.87 -27.78 3.19
CA TYR A 36 27.16 -27.54 1.76
C TYR A 36 28.09 -28.60 1.14
N ARG A 37 28.77 -29.41 1.98
CA ARG A 37 29.79 -30.42 1.61
C ARG A 37 31.06 -29.84 0.99
N LEU A 38 30.99 -29.26 -0.21
CA LEU A 38 32.10 -28.67 -0.95
C LEU A 38 31.53 -27.59 -1.89
N TRP A 39 32.32 -26.56 -2.23
CA TRP A 39 31.95 -25.41 -3.09
C TRP A 39 31.10 -24.32 -2.42
N ASP A 40 30.83 -23.28 -3.20
CA ASP A 40 30.16 -22.05 -2.77
C ASP A 40 28.66 -22.25 -2.50
N GLY A 41 28.11 -21.35 -1.68
CA GLY A 41 26.68 -21.25 -1.41
C GLY A 41 26.16 -19.84 -1.69
N LYS A 42 24.89 -19.74 -2.08
CA LYS A 42 24.21 -18.46 -2.26
C LYS A 42 23.72 -17.94 -0.91
N LEU A 43 24.08 -16.71 -0.57
CA LEU A 43 23.47 -15.95 0.52
C LEU A 43 22.22 -15.27 -0.05
N VAL A 44 21.05 -15.68 0.40
CA VAL A 44 19.75 -15.25 -0.16
C VAL A 44 19.22 -14.08 0.65
N ASP A 45 18.87 -12.98 -0.01
CA ASP A 45 18.18 -11.85 0.64
C ASP A 45 16.74 -12.25 0.96
N GLY A 46 16.39 -12.32 2.25
CA GLY A 46 15.08 -12.79 2.68
C GLY A 46 13.94 -11.83 2.33
N MET A 47 14.18 -10.52 2.32
CA MET A 47 13.17 -9.53 1.90
C MET A 47 12.83 -9.72 0.42
N VAL A 48 13.84 -9.89 -0.43
CA VAL A 48 13.61 -10.11 -1.86
C VAL A 48 12.92 -11.46 -2.07
N HIS A 49 13.46 -12.52 -1.46
CA HIS A 49 12.98 -13.89 -1.64
C HIS A 49 11.52 -14.08 -1.19
N ASP A 50 11.16 -13.59 0.00
CA ASP A 50 9.83 -13.84 0.58
C ASP A 50 8.80 -12.76 0.21
N GLY A 51 9.23 -11.54 -0.13
CA GLY A 51 8.34 -10.39 -0.29
C GLY A 51 8.27 -9.79 -1.69
N LEU A 52 9.34 -9.87 -2.49
CA LEU A 52 9.48 -9.11 -3.74
C LEU A 52 9.76 -9.97 -4.98
N TRP A 53 9.75 -11.30 -4.84
CA TRP A 53 10.03 -12.25 -5.92
C TRP A 53 8.77 -13.00 -6.35
N ASP A 54 8.56 -13.07 -7.66
CA ASP A 54 7.59 -13.97 -8.28
C ASP A 54 8.19 -15.37 -8.32
N VAL A 55 7.74 -16.26 -7.43
CA VAL A 55 8.23 -17.65 -7.35
C VAL A 55 7.80 -18.52 -8.53
N VAL A 56 6.75 -18.12 -9.28
CA VAL A 56 6.22 -18.92 -10.39
C VAL A 56 6.92 -18.54 -11.70
N ASN A 57 7.10 -17.24 -11.93
CA ASN A 57 7.68 -16.71 -13.16
C ASN A 57 9.17 -16.35 -13.05
N ASP A 58 9.74 -16.44 -11.84
CA ASP A 58 11.17 -16.24 -11.54
C ASP A 58 11.70 -14.84 -11.90
N PHE A 59 10.99 -13.80 -11.46
CA PHE A 59 11.45 -12.40 -11.58
C PHE A 59 11.02 -11.53 -10.40
N HIS A 60 11.66 -10.36 -10.26
CA HIS A 60 11.29 -9.37 -9.26
C HIS A 60 9.92 -8.73 -9.58
N MET A 61 9.13 -8.33 -8.56
CA MET A 61 7.86 -7.61 -8.74
C MET A 61 7.97 -6.33 -9.59
N GLY A 62 9.17 -5.75 -9.66
CA GLY A 62 9.44 -4.60 -10.53
C GLY A 62 9.44 -4.95 -12.02
N TYR A 63 9.73 -6.20 -12.37
CA TYR A 63 9.55 -6.71 -13.73
C TYR A 63 8.07 -6.85 -14.08
N THR A 64 7.23 -7.25 -13.12
CA THR A 64 5.76 -7.23 -13.27
C THR A 64 5.27 -5.82 -13.63
N ALA A 65 5.85 -4.77 -13.04
CA ALA A 65 5.48 -3.39 -13.37
C ALA A 65 5.81 -3.02 -14.82
N GLU A 66 6.91 -3.55 -15.38
CA GLU A 66 7.23 -3.41 -16.80
C GLU A 66 6.22 -4.14 -17.69
N LEU A 67 5.81 -5.35 -17.31
CA LEU A 67 4.78 -6.12 -18.04
C LEU A 67 3.44 -5.39 -18.04
N VAL A 68 3.04 -4.83 -16.90
CA VAL A 68 1.84 -3.99 -16.79
C VAL A 68 1.96 -2.75 -17.67
N ALA A 69 3.11 -2.07 -17.66
CA ALA A 69 3.34 -0.92 -18.51
C ALA A 69 3.20 -1.25 -19.99
N ASP A 70 3.78 -2.38 -20.43
CA ASP A 70 3.66 -2.86 -21.81
C ASP A 70 2.19 -3.21 -22.16
N LYS A 71 1.47 -3.89 -21.25
CA LYS A 71 0.10 -4.36 -21.47
C LYS A 71 -0.94 -3.24 -21.51
N PHE A 72 -0.80 -2.23 -20.65
CA PHE A 72 -1.76 -1.14 -20.50
C PHE A 72 -1.30 0.18 -21.15
N GLY A 73 -0.16 0.15 -21.86
CA GLY A 73 0.36 1.33 -22.56
C GLY A 73 0.73 2.48 -21.63
N VAL A 74 1.28 2.17 -20.45
CA VAL A 74 1.74 3.19 -19.50
C VAL A 74 3.16 3.61 -19.88
N SER A 75 3.32 4.86 -20.31
CA SER A 75 4.61 5.41 -20.73
C SER A 75 5.51 5.71 -19.53
N ARG A 76 6.80 5.96 -19.80
CA ARG A 76 7.74 6.41 -18.76
C ARG A 76 7.30 7.76 -18.19
N GLU A 77 6.85 8.65 -19.05
CA GLU A 77 6.39 9.99 -18.70
C GLU A 77 5.14 9.94 -17.82
N ASP A 78 4.22 9.00 -18.08
CA ASP A 78 3.05 8.77 -17.22
C ASP A 78 3.48 8.36 -15.80
N MET A 79 4.45 7.44 -15.68
CA MET A 79 4.93 6.94 -14.39
C MET A 79 5.64 8.04 -13.59
N ASP A 80 6.51 8.81 -14.25
CA ASP A 80 7.25 9.89 -13.60
C ASP A 80 6.32 11.05 -13.21
N LEU A 81 5.33 11.39 -14.05
CA LEU A 81 4.33 12.40 -13.71
C LEU A 81 3.48 11.98 -12.51
N PHE A 82 3.05 10.72 -12.47
CA PHE A 82 2.34 10.17 -11.32
C PHE A 82 3.20 10.23 -10.04
N ALA A 83 4.48 9.84 -10.13
CA ALA A 83 5.40 9.89 -9.00
C ALA A 83 5.66 11.32 -8.50
N PHE A 84 5.76 12.28 -9.42
CA PHE A 84 5.84 13.71 -9.11
C PHE A 84 4.62 14.16 -8.31
N HIS A 85 3.41 13.81 -8.77
CA HIS A 85 2.17 14.16 -8.07
C HIS A 85 2.06 13.49 -6.70
N SER A 86 2.38 12.21 -6.58
CA SER A 86 2.38 11.50 -5.28
C SER A 86 3.31 12.19 -4.27
N ASN A 87 4.54 12.55 -4.68
CA ASN A 87 5.48 13.28 -3.83
C ASN A 87 4.99 14.70 -3.49
N ARG A 88 4.43 15.43 -4.46
CA ARG A 88 3.86 16.76 -4.24
C ARG A 88 2.74 16.72 -3.20
N LYS A 89 1.77 15.81 -3.36
CA LYS A 89 0.62 15.65 -2.45
C LYS A 89 1.09 15.26 -1.04
N ALA A 90 2.03 14.31 -0.93
CA ALA A 90 2.57 13.88 0.37
C ALA A 90 3.35 14.99 1.09
N MET A 91 4.19 15.72 0.37
CA MET A 91 4.94 16.86 0.95
C MET A 91 4.00 17.98 1.41
N GLU A 92 2.95 18.28 0.63
CA GLU A 92 1.92 19.25 1.00
C GLU A 92 1.14 18.78 2.24
N ALA A 93 0.76 17.51 2.29
CA ALA A 93 0.10 16.90 3.44
C ALA A 93 0.95 17.00 4.70
N ILE A 94 2.26 16.69 4.63
CA ILE A 94 3.21 16.84 5.74
C ILE A 94 3.31 18.30 6.20
N ARG A 95 3.53 19.25 5.27
CA ARG A 95 3.68 20.68 5.58
C ARG A 95 2.43 21.26 6.25
N ASN A 96 1.25 20.78 5.84
CA ASN A 96 -0.04 21.21 6.40
C ASN A 96 -0.42 20.46 7.69
N GLY A 97 0.44 19.58 8.20
CA GLY A 97 0.16 18.80 9.41
C GLY A 97 -0.97 17.77 9.23
N THR A 98 -1.21 17.32 8.00
CA THR A 98 -2.32 16.42 7.65
C THR A 98 -2.25 15.09 8.37
N PHE A 99 -1.06 14.51 8.42
CA PHE A 99 -0.84 13.21 9.04
C PHE A 99 -0.70 13.26 10.58
N LYS A 100 -0.77 14.45 11.21
CA LYS A 100 -0.55 14.56 12.66
C LYS A 100 -1.60 13.84 13.50
N GLU A 101 -2.84 13.71 13.02
CA GLU A 101 -3.88 12.95 13.74
C GLU A 101 -3.76 11.43 13.56
N GLU A 102 -3.12 10.97 12.48
CA GLU A 102 -3.01 9.52 12.16
C GLU A 102 -1.67 8.90 12.60
N ILE A 103 -0.61 9.70 12.76
CA ILE A 103 0.71 9.24 13.18
C ILE A 103 0.82 9.22 14.71
N LEU A 104 1.15 8.05 15.25
CA LEU A 104 1.64 7.90 16.62
C LEU A 104 3.17 8.13 16.65
N PRO A 105 3.68 9.16 17.34
CA PRO A 105 5.12 9.40 17.45
C PRO A 105 5.85 8.23 18.12
N LEU A 106 6.98 7.82 17.53
CA LEU A 106 7.84 6.77 18.08
C LEU A 106 9.03 7.39 18.81
N GLU A 107 9.15 7.09 20.09
CA GLU A 107 10.32 7.43 20.90
C GLU A 107 11.44 6.40 20.69
N ILE A 108 12.61 6.86 20.25
CA ILE A 108 13.79 6.03 19.98
C ILE A 108 14.87 6.36 21.01
N PRO A 109 15.05 5.52 22.05
CA PRO A 109 16.06 5.72 23.08
C PRO A 109 17.46 5.77 22.49
N GLN A 110 18.22 6.80 22.87
CA GLN A 110 19.61 6.98 22.45
C GLN A 110 20.56 6.50 23.55
N LYS A 111 21.71 5.93 23.17
CA LYS A 111 22.74 5.53 24.15
C LYS A 111 23.32 6.73 24.92
N LYS A 112 23.32 7.91 24.30
CA LYS A 112 23.70 9.21 24.88
C LYS A 112 22.84 10.31 24.24
N GLY A 113 22.45 11.31 25.02
CA GLY A 113 21.64 12.43 24.54
C GLY A 113 20.13 12.24 24.74
N GLU A 114 19.35 13.16 24.18
CA GLU A 114 17.90 13.17 24.27
C GLU A 114 17.26 12.05 23.43
N VAL A 115 16.05 11.63 23.82
CA VAL A 115 15.25 10.65 23.06
C VAL A 115 14.91 11.23 21.70
N LYS A 116 15.23 10.50 20.63
CA LYS A 116 14.84 10.92 19.27
C LYS A 116 13.37 10.55 19.07
N VAL A 117 12.55 11.53 18.72
CA VAL A 117 11.15 11.28 18.34
C VAL A 117 11.07 11.16 16.82
N PHE A 118 10.42 10.10 16.34
CA PHE A 118 10.11 9.89 14.92
C PHE A 118 8.59 10.02 14.74
N ASP A 119 8.15 11.12 14.11
CA ASP A 119 6.73 11.50 14.01
C ASP A 119 6.35 12.02 12.61
N THR A 120 7.22 11.80 11.63
CA THR A 120 7.10 12.35 10.29
C THR A 120 7.63 11.33 9.28
N ASP A 121 6.86 11.05 8.23
CA ASP A 121 7.29 10.16 7.15
C ASP A 121 8.56 10.67 6.48
N GLU A 122 9.58 9.80 6.37
CA GLU A 122 10.87 10.15 5.78
C GLU A 122 10.95 9.86 4.27
N GLY A 123 9.91 9.22 3.73
CA GLY A 123 9.81 8.81 2.33
C GLY A 123 9.78 9.99 1.37
N PRO A 124 8.86 10.95 1.50
CA PRO A 124 8.63 11.98 0.48
C PRO A 124 9.88 12.78 0.10
N ARG A 125 9.95 13.18 -1.17
CA ARG A 125 11.05 13.96 -1.76
C ARG A 125 10.47 15.18 -2.48
N GLU A 126 11.29 16.21 -2.68
CA GLU A 126 10.85 17.36 -3.49
C GLU A 126 10.50 16.89 -4.91
N PRO A 127 9.33 17.27 -5.43
CA PRO A 127 8.87 16.80 -6.74
C PRO A 127 9.66 17.51 -7.86
N ASP A 128 10.45 16.75 -8.61
CA ASP A 128 11.30 17.24 -9.71
C ASP A 128 11.27 16.29 -10.91
N MET A 129 10.57 16.70 -11.98
CA MET A 129 10.49 15.93 -13.23
C MET A 129 11.83 15.75 -13.93
N ALA A 130 12.73 16.75 -13.86
CA ALA A 130 14.04 16.66 -14.50
C ALA A 130 14.96 15.68 -13.76
N ALA A 131 14.81 15.56 -12.44
CA ALA A 131 15.47 14.53 -11.65
C ALA A 131 14.90 13.13 -11.95
N LEU A 132 13.56 12.98 -11.97
CA LEU A 132 12.90 11.71 -12.28
C LEU A 132 13.28 11.18 -13.66
N ALA A 133 13.26 12.02 -14.70
CA ALA A 133 13.59 11.63 -16.07
C ALA A 133 15.04 11.12 -16.24
N LYS A 134 15.97 11.51 -15.35
CA LYS A 134 17.37 11.08 -15.39
C LYS A 134 17.60 9.71 -14.75
N LEU A 135 16.63 9.19 -13.99
CA LEU A 135 16.81 7.92 -13.30
C LEU A 135 16.84 6.76 -14.30
N PRO A 136 17.82 5.83 -14.19
CA PRO A 136 17.88 4.67 -15.05
C PRO A 136 16.79 3.64 -14.67
N PRO A 137 16.32 2.85 -15.64
CA PRO A 137 15.48 1.69 -15.36
C PRO A 137 16.21 0.68 -14.46
N VAL A 138 15.47 0.02 -13.57
CA VAL A 138 16.05 -0.90 -12.56
C VAL A 138 15.83 -2.36 -12.91
N PHE A 139 14.66 -2.72 -13.44
CA PHE A 139 14.21 -4.12 -13.46
C PHE A 139 14.32 -4.80 -14.84
N LYS A 140 14.42 -4.02 -15.92
CA LYS A 140 14.50 -4.52 -17.29
C LYS A 140 15.42 -3.61 -18.11
N GLU A 141 16.31 -4.19 -18.91
CA GLU A 141 17.12 -3.42 -19.87
C GLU A 141 16.20 -2.75 -20.89
N GLY A 142 16.36 -1.44 -21.09
CA GLY A 142 15.44 -0.63 -21.90
C GLY A 142 14.04 -0.47 -21.28
N GLY A 143 13.87 -0.79 -19.99
CA GLY A 143 12.63 -0.63 -19.24
C GLY A 143 12.25 0.83 -18.95
N ARG A 144 11.15 1.01 -18.22
CA ARG A 144 10.58 2.31 -17.85
C ARG A 144 10.49 2.50 -16.33
N VAL A 145 10.54 1.42 -15.55
CA VAL A 145 10.38 1.43 -14.10
C VAL A 145 11.72 1.79 -13.44
N THR A 146 11.70 2.83 -12.61
CA THR A 146 12.86 3.38 -11.92
C THR A 146 12.64 3.42 -10.42
N ALA A 147 13.70 3.69 -9.66
CA ALA A 147 13.59 3.95 -8.23
C ALA A 147 12.71 5.18 -7.89
N GLY A 148 12.52 6.11 -8.83
CA GLY A 148 11.73 7.33 -8.60
C GLY A 148 10.23 7.13 -8.81
N ASN A 149 9.83 6.13 -9.60
CA ASN A 149 8.44 5.83 -9.92
C ASN A 149 7.97 4.46 -9.38
N SER A 150 8.76 3.90 -8.46
CA SER A 150 8.43 2.70 -7.67
C SER A 150 8.22 3.09 -6.21
N SER A 151 7.46 2.29 -5.47
CA SER A 151 7.44 2.43 -4.01
C SER A 151 8.78 2.08 -3.37
N LYS A 152 8.98 2.57 -2.15
CA LYS A 152 10.21 2.40 -1.39
C LYS A 152 10.11 1.21 -0.45
N ILE A 153 11.24 0.52 -0.27
CA ILE A 153 11.44 -0.36 0.88
C ILE A 153 11.31 0.50 2.15
N SER A 154 10.47 0.08 3.08
CA SER A 154 10.08 0.92 4.21
C SER A 154 9.71 0.10 5.43
N ASP A 155 9.82 0.73 6.59
CA ASP A 155 9.43 0.15 7.88
C ASP A 155 8.20 0.90 8.40
N GLY A 156 7.27 0.19 9.04
CA GLY A 156 6.08 0.82 9.58
C GLY A 156 5.08 -0.17 10.15
N ALA A 157 4.11 0.36 10.90
CA ALA A 157 2.97 -0.39 11.40
C ALA A 157 1.72 0.49 11.39
N SER A 158 0.56 -0.13 11.17
CA SER A 158 -0.74 0.51 11.33
C SER A 158 -1.75 -0.49 11.88
N ALA A 159 -2.64 -0.02 12.74
CA ALA A 159 -3.67 -0.82 13.36
C ALA A 159 -4.98 -0.04 13.53
N VAL A 160 -6.08 -0.77 13.56
CA VAL A 160 -7.44 -0.31 13.81
C VAL A 160 -8.11 -1.20 14.83
N VAL A 161 -9.07 -0.65 15.58
CA VAL A 161 -9.96 -1.42 16.44
C VAL A 161 -11.27 -1.62 15.70
N VAL A 162 -11.63 -2.88 15.45
CA VAL A 162 -12.90 -3.25 14.80
C VAL A 162 -13.84 -3.77 15.88
N MET A 163 -15.06 -3.24 15.92
CA MET A 163 -16.06 -3.59 16.93
C MET A 163 -17.39 -3.98 16.30
N SER A 164 -18.17 -4.81 17.00
CA SER A 164 -19.60 -4.93 16.74
C SER A 164 -20.28 -3.59 17.07
N ARG A 165 -21.28 -3.19 16.29
CA ARG A 165 -22.03 -1.94 16.54
C ARG A 165 -22.65 -1.94 17.94
N ARG A 166 -23.25 -3.07 18.33
CA ARG A 166 -23.86 -3.26 19.66
C ARG A 166 -22.85 -3.02 20.77
N LYS A 167 -21.62 -3.55 20.63
CA LYS A 167 -20.60 -3.40 21.67
C LYS A 167 -20.02 -1.99 21.73
N ALA A 168 -19.88 -1.33 20.57
CA ALA A 168 -19.48 0.08 20.54
C ALA A 168 -20.51 0.97 21.27
N GLU A 169 -21.80 0.77 21.03
CA GLU A 169 -22.89 1.48 21.72
C GLU A 169 -22.92 1.17 23.23
N GLU A 170 -22.75 -0.09 23.63
CA GLU A 170 -22.68 -0.51 25.04
C GLU A 170 -21.53 0.17 25.79
N LEU A 171 -20.38 0.35 25.14
CA LEU A 171 -19.18 0.96 25.72
C LEU A 171 -19.11 2.49 25.53
N GLY A 172 -20.08 3.11 24.85
CA GLY A 172 -20.09 4.54 24.57
C GLY A 172 -18.96 4.99 23.62
N VAL A 173 -18.50 4.10 22.74
CA VAL A 173 -17.48 4.40 21.73
C VAL A 173 -18.15 4.91 20.46
N GLU A 174 -17.77 6.10 20.01
CA GLU A 174 -18.18 6.64 18.72
C GLU A 174 -17.34 5.99 17.59
N PRO A 175 -17.95 5.21 16.68
CA PRO A 175 -17.20 4.58 15.59
C PRO A 175 -16.73 5.64 14.58
N MET A 176 -15.47 5.54 14.13
CA MET A 176 -14.94 6.43 13.09
C MET A 176 -15.57 6.18 11.72
N ALA A 177 -15.86 4.91 11.41
CA ALA A 177 -16.53 4.48 10.19
C ALA A 177 -17.13 3.08 10.35
N LYS A 178 -18.06 2.75 9.47
CA LYS A 178 -18.65 1.43 9.27
C LYS A 178 -18.00 0.74 8.07
N ILE A 179 -17.63 -0.53 8.23
CA ILE A 179 -17.25 -1.38 7.09
C ILE A 179 -18.52 -1.80 6.33
N VAL A 180 -18.69 -1.34 5.09
CA VAL A 180 -19.86 -1.62 4.25
C VAL A 180 -19.71 -2.97 3.57
N ALA A 181 -18.59 -3.15 2.85
CA ALA A 181 -18.30 -4.36 2.12
C ALA A 181 -16.78 -4.56 1.99
N GLN A 182 -16.39 -5.81 1.79
CA GLN A 182 -15.05 -6.20 1.39
C GLN A 182 -15.14 -7.19 0.24
N ALA A 183 -14.10 -7.26 -0.59
CA ALA A 183 -13.95 -8.31 -1.59
C ALA A 183 -12.46 -8.61 -1.83
N SER A 184 -12.21 -9.83 -2.30
CA SER A 184 -10.91 -10.23 -2.84
C SER A 184 -11.07 -10.71 -4.27
N ALA A 185 -10.00 -10.61 -5.07
CA ALA A 185 -9.96 -11.16 -6.42
C ALA A 185 -8.56 -11.70 -6.73
N GLY A 186 -8.50 -12.92 -7.26
CA GLY A 186 -7.28 -13.52 -7.78
C GLY A 186 -7.09 -13.23 -9.27
N VAL A 187 -5.84 -13.18 -9.71
CA VAL A 187 -5.39 -12.98 -11.10
C VAL A 187 -4.17 -13.87 -11.38
N PRO A 188 -3.67 -13.98 -12.62
CA PRO A 188 -2.34 -14.52 -12.86
C PRO A 188 -1.25 -13.73 -12.14
N LEU A 189 -0.17 -14.38 -11.71
CA LEU A 189 0.85 -13.75 -10.87
C LEU A 189 1.60 -12.65 -11.62
N GLU A 190 1.77 -12.76 -12.94
CA GLU A 190 2.33 -11.70 -13.79
C GLU A 190 1.41 -10.46 -13.93
N ASP A 191 0.14 -10.55 -13.51
CA ASP A 191 -0.82 -9.45 -13.50
C ASP A 191 -1.09 -8.91 -12.08
N VAL A 192 -0.38 -9.41 -11.06
CA VAL A 192 -0.71 -9.16 -9.64
C VAL A 192 -0.83 -7.68 -9.29
N LEU A 193 0.03 -6.83 -9.86
CA LEU A 193 0.04 -5.39 -9.53
C LEU A 193 -1.24 -4.67 -9.96
N VAL A 194 -1.98 -5.22 -10.93
CA VAL A 194 -3.26 -4.69 -11.42
C VAL A 194 -4.47 -5.50 -10.96
N ALA A 195 -4.29 -6.45 -10.05
CA ALA A 195 -5.38 -7.20 -9.41
C ALA A 195 -6.53 -6.31 -8.85
N PRO A 196 -6.29 -5.06 -8.37
CA PRO A 196 -7.38 -4.15 -8.00
C PRO A 196 -8.41 -3.86 -9.10
N ILE A 197 -8.05 -3.98 -10.39
CA ILE A 197 -9.00 -3.89 -11.53
C ILE A 197 -10.13 -4.91 -11.39
N LYS A 198 -9.90 -6.05 -10.72
CA LYS A 198 -10.91 -7.07 -10.44
C LYS A 198 -11.57 -6.90 -9.07
N ALA A 199 -10.82 -6.51 -8.04
CA ALA A 199 -11.33 -6.39 -6.68
C ALA A 199 -12.27 -5.19 -6.48
N ILE A 200 -11.97 -4.04 -7.10
CA ILE A 200 -12.74 -2.80 -6.95
C ILE A 200 -14.18 -2.95 -7.50
N PRO A 201 -14.40 -3.37 -8.77
CA PRO A 201 -15.76 -3.60 -9.26
C PRO A 201 -16.52 -4.63 -8.41
N ARG A 202 -15.83 -5.70 -7.98
CA ARG A 202 -16.44 -6.76 -7.16
C ARG A 202 -16.94 -6.25 -5.81
N VAL A 203 -16.20 -5.36 -5.14
CA VAL A 203 -16.66 -4.81 -3.84
C VAL A 203 -17.80 -3.80 -4.04
N LEU A 204 -17.77 -3.03 -5.12
CA LEU A 204 -18.85 -2.12 -5.51
C LEU A 204 -20.15 -2.88 -5.79
N ASP A 205 -20.09 -3.93 -6.60
CA ASP A 205 -21.23 -4.81 -6.90
C ASP A 205 -21.81 -5.44 -5.63
N LYS A 206 -20.94 -5.94 -4.74
CA LYS A 206 -21.35 -6.51 -3.45
C LYS A 206 -22.03 -5.50 -2.54
N ALA A 207 -21.64 -4.23 -2.61
CA ALA A 207 -22.25 -3.13 -1.85
C ALA A 207 -23.50 -2.56 -2.54
N GLY A 208 -23.78 -2.92 -3.80
CA GLY A 208 -24.82 -2.30 -4.61
C GLY A 208 -24.53 -0.82 -4.90
N LEU A 209 -23.25 -0.46 -5.03
CA LEU A 209 -22.77 0.89 -5.26
C LEU A 209 -22.12 1.02 -6.64
N ARG A 210 -22.05 2.24 -7.15
CA ARG A 210 -21.27 2.60 -8.33
C ARG A 210 -19.98 3.32 -7.92
N LYS A 211 -19.01 3.39 -8.83
CA LYS A 211 -17.76 4.13 -8.59
C LYS A 211 -18.00 5.63 -8.32
N GLU A 212 -19.09 6.21 -8.84
CA GLU A 212 -19.45 7.60 -8.59
C GLU A 212 -20.01 7.84 -7.18
N ASP A 213 -20.43 6.78 -6.47
CA ASP A 213 -20.90 6.86 -5.09
C ASP A 213 -19.76 6.88 -4.07
N ILE A 214 -18.51 6.77 -4.53
CA ILE A 214 -17.30 6.81 -3.70
C ILE A 214 -16.68 8.21 -3.80
N ASP A 215 -16.48 8.83 -2.65
CA ASP A 215 -15.93 10.17 -2.54
C ASP A 215 -14.40 10.15 -2.64
N LEU A 216 -13.74 9.19 -1.98
CA LEU A 216 -12.29 9.04 -1.96
C LEU A 216 -11.83 7.60 -2.17
N TYR A 217 -10.69 7.46 -2.83
CA TYR A 217 -10.01 6.19 -3.06
C TYR A 217 -8.60 6.24 -2.48
N GLU A 218 -8.22 5.21 -1.74
CA GLU A 218 -6.83 4.92 -1.38
C GLU A 218 -6.40 3.62 -2.05
N ILE A 219 -5.66 3.74 -3.16
CA ILE A 219 -5.15 2.62 -3.94
C ILE A 219 -3.64 2.54 -3.73
N ASN A 220 -3.15 1.45 -3.14
CA ASN A 220 -1.74 1.33 -2.79
C ASN A 220 -0.84 1.41 -4.03
N GLU A 221 0.08 2.37 -4.02
CA GLU A 221 0.98 2.67 -5.14
C GLU A 221 2.22 1.78 -5.15
N ALA A 222 2.07 0.46 -5.30
CA ALA A 222 3.23 -0.45 -5.35
C ALA A 222 4.24 0.01 -6.43
N PHE A 223 3.71 0.38 -7.60
CA PHE A 223 4.43 1.06 -8.67
C PHE A 223 3.52 2.12 -9.31
N ALA A 224 4.10 3.18 -9.86
CA ALA A 224 3.33 4.15 -10.63
C ALA A 224 2.64 3.49 -11.84
N ALA A 225 3.35 2.57 -12.52
CA ALA A 225 2.84 1.81 -13.66
C ALA A 225 1.48 1.15 -13.38
N SER A 226 1.36 0.45 -12.25
CA SER A 226 0.13 -0.26 -11.89
C SER A 226 -0.98 0.68 -11.48
N THR A 227 -0.66 1.74 -10.74
CA THR A 227 -1.67 2.68 -10.25
C THR A 227 -2.29 3.47 -11.41
N VAL A 228 -1.47 3.96 -12.34
CA VAL A 228 -1.92 4.60 -13.57
C VAL A 228 -2.80 3.65 -14.39
N ALA A 229 -2.40 2.39 -14.55
CA ALA A 229 -3.19 1.39 -15.26
C ALA A 229 -4.57 1.16 -14.59
N ILE A 230 -4.62 1.02 -13.26
CA ILE A 230 -5.87 0.83 -12.52
C ILE A 230 -6.81 2.02 -12.68
N ILE A 231 -6.30 3.24 -12.51
CA ILE A 231 -7.09 4.48 -12.65
C ILE A 231 -7.69 4.57 -14.05
N ARG A 232 -6.88 4.37 -15.10
CA ARG A 232 -7.31 4.44 -16.49
C ARG A 232 -8.34 3.37 -16.83
N GLU A 233 -8.07 2.11 -16.49
CA GLU A 233 -8.95 0.99 -16.83
C GLU A 233 -10.32 1.11 -16.16
N LEU A 234 -10.35 1.54 -14.90
CA LEU A 234 -11.60 1.72 -14.16
C LEU A 234 -12.26 3.08 -14.43
N GLY A 235 -11.57 4.00 -15.11
CA GLY A 235 -12.00 5.37 -15.34
C GLY A 235 -12.33 6.08 -14.03
N LEU A 236 -11.39 6.03 -13.07
CA LEU A 236 -11.51 6.73 -11.78
C LEU A 236 -11.13 8.20 -11.96
N ASP A 237 -11.71 9.05 -11.11
CA ASP A 237 -11.35 10.46 -11.01
C ASP A 237 -10.02 10.58 -10.25
N GLU A 238 -8.94 11.00 -10.92
CA GLU A 238 -7.60 11.14 -10.36
C GLU A 238 -7.54 12.09 -9.16
N GLU A 239 -8.42 13.08 -9.11
CA GLU A 239 -8.51 14.04 -8.00
C GLU A 239 -9.11 13.42 -6.73
N ARG A 240 -9.72 12.23 -6.84
CA ARG A 240 -10.25 11.46 -5.70
C ARG A 240 -9.33 10.34 -5.25
N VAL A 241 -8.25 10.06 -5.98
CA VAL A 241 -7.32 8.95 -5.68
C VAL A 241 -6.08 9.48 -4.97
N ASN A 242 -5.78 8.91 -3.81
CA ASN A 242 -4.58 9.18 -3.00
C ASN A 242 -4.34 10.69 -2.84
N ILE A 243 -5.34 11.41 -2.30
CA ILE A 243 -5.34 12.88 -2.26
C ILE A 243 -4.21 13.48 -1.40
N HIS A 244 -3.60 12.66 -0.54
CA HIS A 244 -2.45 13.03 0.28
C HIS A 244 -1.16 12.32 -0.17
N GLY A 245 -1.14 11.77 -1.38
CA GLY A 245 -0.04 10.95 -1.90
C GLY A 245 -0.11 9.52 -1.39
N GLY A 246 0.70 8.64 -1.98
CA GLY A 246 0.67 7.22 -1.64
C GLY A 246 2.07 6.61 -1.57
N ALA A 247 2.16 5.29 -1.74
CA ALA A 247 3.36 4.51 -1.45
C ALA A 247 4.58 4.83 -2.34
N VAL A 248 4.42 5.46 -3.51
CA VAL A 248 5.56 5.96 -4.30
C VAL A 248 6.31 7.07 -3.52
N ALA A 249 5.58 7.90 -2.78
CA ALA A 249 6.16 8.93 -1.93
C ALA A 249 6.41 8.43 -0.49
N LEU A 250 5.37 7.88 0.14
CA LEU A 250 5.31 7.53 1.55
C LEU A 250 6.04 6.21 1.89
N GLY A 251 6.26 5.34 0.91
CA GLY A 251 6.87 4.02 1.09
C GLY A 251 5.87 2.87 1.22
N HIS A 252 6.37 1.65 1.13
CA HIS A 252 5.57 0.42 1.11
C HIS A 252 6.10 -0.63 2.10
N PRO A 253 5.88 -0.44 3.42
CA PRO A 253 6.09 -1.52 4.39
C PRO A 253 5.06 -2.63 4.12
N ILE A 254 5.47 -3.72 3.46
CA ILE A 254 4.58 -4.70 2.82
C ILE A 254 3.46 -5.15 3.77
N GLY A 255 3.82 -5.72 4.94
CA GLY A 255 2.89 -6.20 5.94
C GLY A 255 1.98 -5.14 6.56
N ALA A 256 2.36 -3.85 6.54
CA ALA A 256 1.60 -2.76 7.15
C ALA A 256 0.74 -1.98 6.14
N SER A 257 1.07 -2.03 4.85
CA SER A 257 0.55 -1.09 3.87
C SER A 257 -0.97 -1.18 3.68
N GLY A 258 -1.56 -2.37 3.78
CA GLY A 258 -3.01 -2.54 3.72
C GLY A 258 -3.76 -1.84 4.85
N ALA A 259 -3.20 -1.86 6.07
CA ALA A 259 -3.78 -1.13 7.20
C ALA A 259 -3.49 0.38 7.08
N ARG A 260 -2.28 0.75 6.63
CA ARG A 260 -1.87 2.15 6.45
C ARG A 260 -2.72 2.89 5.42
N VAL A 261 -3.01 2.31 4.24
CA VAL A 261 -3.94 2.93 3.26
C VAL A 261 -5.33 3.14 3.85
N LEU A 262 -5.82 2.19 4.65
CA LEU A 262 -7.13 2.32 5.30
C LEU A 262 -7.10 3.44 6.35
N THR A 263 -6.05 3.53 7.16
CA THR A 263 -5.87 4.62 8.12
C THR A 263 -5.90 5.97 7.41
N THR A 264 -5.05 6.18 6.41
CA THR A 264 -4.99 7.45 5.66
C THR A 264 -6.34 7.77 5.02
N LEU A 265 -7.05 6.79 4.45
CA LEU A 265 -8.40 6.98 3.92
C LEU A 265 -9.38 7.48 4.98
N LEU A 266 -9.40 6.85 6.16
CA LEU A 266 -10.31 7.22 7.24
C LEU A 266 -10.04 8.65 7.72
N TYR A 267 -8.78 9.04 7.91
CA TYR A 267 -8.47 10.41 8.34
C TYR A 267 -8.74 11.44 7.26
N ALA A 268 -8.45 11.13 5.99
CA ALA A 268 -8.80 11.98 4.85
C ALA A 268 -10.32 12.19 4.74
N MET A 269 -11.11 11.12 4.80
CA MET A 269 -12.57 11.21 4.75
C MET A 269 -13.14 12.06 5.89
N LYS A 270 -12.63 11.89 7.11
CA LYS A 270 -13.07 12.67 8.28
C LYS A 270 -12.81 14.16 8.07
N ARG A 271 -11.63 14.49 7.54
CA ARG A 271 -11.21 15.87 7.28
C ARG A 271 -12.04 16.52 6.17
N GLU A 272 -12.27 15.81 5.08
CA GLU A 272 -12.96 16.32 3.89
C GLU A 272 -14.50 16.22 4.00
N GLY A 273 -15.02 15.65 5.10
CA GLY A 273 -16.45 15.46 5.29
C GLY A 273 -17.07 14.47 4.29
N CYS A 274 -16.28 13.49 3.85
CA CYS A 274 -16.71 12.48 2.90
C CYS A 274 -17.64 11.45 3.55
N LYS A 275 -18.55 10.90 2.75
CA LYS A 275 -19.47 9.86 3.19
C LYS A 275 -18.88 8.46 2.96
N ARG A 276 -18.29 8.21 1.78
CA ARG A 276 -17.81 6.86 1.39
C ARG A 276 -16.40 6.88 0.84
N GLY A 277 -15.61 5.92 1.31
CA GLY A 277 -14.26 5.70 0.82
C GLY A 277 -14.04 4.25 0.42
N LEU A 278 -13.08 4.04 -0.48
CA LEU A 278 -12.65 2.73 -0.92
C LEU A 278 -11.14 2.59 -0.82
N ALA A 279 -10.68 1.61 -0.02
CA ALA A 279 -9.27 1.23 0.04
C ALA A 279 -9.03 -0.03 -0.81
N ALA A 280 -7.98 -0.07 -1.61
CA ALA A 280 -7.62 -1.25 -2.42
C ALA A 280 -6.11 -1.44 -2.56
N LEU A 281 -5.67 -2.70 -2.64
CA LEU A 281 -4.28 -3.05 -2.89
C LEU A 281 -4.14 -4.43 -3.51
N CYS A 282 -3.08 -4.61 -4.31
CA CYS A 282 -2.58 -5.91 -4.72
C CYS A 282 -1.83 -6.61 -3.56
N LEU A 283 -1.74 -7.93 -3.62
CA LEU A 283 -1.07 -8.80 -2.66
C LEU A 283 -0.12 -9.75 -3.41
N GLY A 284 1.15 -9.77 -3.01
CA GLY A 284 2.12 -10.77 -3.50
C GLY A 284 1.55 -12.17 -3.27
N GLY A 285 1.43 -12.97 -4.34
CA GLY A 285 0.62 -14.20 -4.35
C GLY A 285 -0.60 -14.18 -5.28
N ALA A 286 -0.68 -13.16 -6.16
CA ALA A 286 -1.66 -13.07 -7.25
C ALA A 286 -3.09 -12.71 -6.83
N GLU A 287 -3.25 -11.90 -5.77
CA GLU A 287 -4.55 -11.45 -5.29
C GLU A 287 -4.63 -9.94 -5.11
N ALA A 288 -5.84 -9.41 -4.92
CA ALA A 288 -6.11 -8.09 -4.40
C ALA A 288 -7.21 -8.14 -3.35
N VAL A 289 -7.21 -7.15 -2.48
CA VAL A 289 -8.31 -6.86 -1.54
C VAL A 289 -8.82 -5.45 -1.77
N ALA A 290 -10.12 -5.28 -1.60
CA ALA A 290 -10.79 -3.98 -1.60
C ALA A 290 -11.80 -3.90 -0.46
N MET A 291 -11.93 -2.73 0.16
CA MET A 291 -12.84 -2.47 1.27
C MET A 291 -13.53 -1.12 1.08
N ILE A 292 -14.85 -1.10 1.27
CA ILE A 292 -15.65 0.12 1.32
C ILE A 292 -15.99 0.43 2.76
N VAL A 293 -15.77 1.68 3.15
CA VAL A 293 -16.16 2.23 4.45
C VAL A 293 -17.10 3.43 4.30
N GLU A 294 -17.95 3.65 5.28
CA GLU A 294 -18.92 4.75 5.33
C GLU A 294 -18.86 5.43 6.71
N MET A 295 -18.81 6.76 6.74
CA MET A 295 -18.86 7.58 7.97
C MET A 295 -20.27 7.89 8.41
#